data_AF-A0A8D8CF30-F1
#
_entry.id   AF-A0A8D8CF30-F1
#
_cell.length_a   1.000
_cell.length_b   1.000
_cell.length_c   1.000
_cell.angle_alpha   90.00
_cell.angle_beta   90.00
_cell.angle_gamma   90.00
#
_symmetry.space_group_name_H-M   'P 1'
#
loop_
_entity.id
_entity.type
_entity.pdbx_description
1 polymer ?
#
loop_
_entity_poly.entity_id
_entity_poly.type
_entity_poly.pdbx_seq_one_letter_code
_entity_poly.pdbx_strand_id
1 'polypeptide(L)'
;PNRECKTPSVTTASGALVSRSSFCPGELIFEDNFDTLDLERWQHEKTLGGGGNGEFQFYLNDRQNSFVEDGIFYIRPTMLTDDEDFLRSGTLDVNGGSPYDHCTNPAWNGCVRIGTPDFLLNPVKSARVRTVNSFNFKYGKLEIRAKVPTGDWLWPALWMMPKLDQYGTWPRSGEIDLMETRGNLNYRYVNGTHLGVENLFSTLHFGPEPWYNAYETSTAHKYTAPGEGFNNDFHRYQLEWTPEYMKFSIDDEQFLLVDGNFWERGNFVDRAPGAPNPWVSGGKMAPFDAEFHIIMNLAIGAAGGYFPDEPVAVNDPPKPWKNGSPTAIKEFWEAKDEWLPTWKLDEDNGKGASLQVDYVWVWAL
;
A
#
# COMPACT_ATOMS: atom_id res chain seq x y z
N PRO A 1 -34.40 -2.77 -1.25
CA PRO A 1 -35.28 -3.95 -1.04
C PRO A 1 -34.43 -5.17 -0.71
N ASN A 2 -34.55 -5.71 0.52
CA ASN A 2 -33.79 -6.87 0.98
C ASN A 2 -34.05 -8.06 0.04
N ARG A 3 -33.03 -8.43 -0.73
CA ARG A 3 -33.04 -9.65 -1.52
C ARG A 3 -32.87 -10.80 -0.53
N GLU A 4 -33.96 -11.49 -0.18
CA GLU A 4 -33.87 -12.69 0.66
C GLU A 4 -33.22 -13.81 -0.14
N CYS A 5 -31.99 -14.16 0.23
CA CYS A 5 -31.27 -15.28 -0.35
C CYS A 5 -31.44 -16.54 0.50
N LYS A 6 -31.57 -17.70 -0.16
CA LYS A 6 -31.79 -19.00 0.50
C LYS A 6 -30.71 -19.32 1.52
N THR A 7 -29.47 -18.89 1.26
CA THR A 7 -28.34 -19.03 2.15
C THR A 7 -27.62 -17.68 2.20
N PRO A 8 -27.56 -17.03 3.37
CA PRO A 8 -26.78 -15.80 3.53
C PRO A 8 -25.30 -16.04 3.27
N SER A 9 -24.63 -15.04 2.70
CA SER A 9 -23.18 -15.01 2.59
C SER A 9 -22.52 -14.99 3.96
N VAL A 10 -21.31 -15.55 4.05
CA VAL A 10 -20.42 -15.38 5.22
C VAL A 10 -19.77 -14.00 5.27
N THR A 11 -19.84 -13.23 4.18
CA THR A 11 -19.30 -11.88 4.08
C THR A 11 -20.03 -10.93 5.02
N THR A 12 -19.25 -10.16 5.78
CA THR A 12 -19.75 -8.99 6.52
C THR A 12 -19.14 -7.73 5.93
N ALA A 13 -19.87 -6.62 6.03
CA ALA A 13 -19.35 -5.31 5.67
C ALA A 13 -19.96 -4.22 6.55
N SER A 14 -19.24 -3.11 6.68
CA SER A 14 -19.68 -1.95 7.45
C SER A 14 -19.07 -0.65 6.91
N GLY A 15 -19.67 0.48 7.26
CA GLY A 15 -19.24 1.81 6.82
C GLY A 15 -20.43 2.65 6.34
N ALA A 16 -20.20 3.93 6.07
CA ALA A 16 -21.26 4.88 5.71
C ALA A 16 -22.04 4.49 4.44
N LEU A 17 -21.41 3.77 3.51
CA LEU A 17 -22.02 3.34 2.25
C LEU A 17 -22.66 1.95 2.32
N VAL A 18 -22.54 1.26 3.46
CA VAL A 18 -23.11 -0.07 3.65
C VAL A 18 -24.49 0.04 4.28
N SER A 19 -25.53 -0.11 3.47
CA SER A 19 -26.93 0.12 3.89
C SER A 19 -27.64 -1.13 4.46
N ARG A 20 -26.96 -2.27 4.59
CA ARG A 20 -27.55 -3.56 4.96
C ARG A 20 -26.57 -4.44 5.74
N SER A 21 -27.10 -5.39 6.48
CA SER A 21 -26.33 -6.28 7.37
C SER A 21 -26.11 -7.70 6.83
N SER A 22 -26.66 -8.03 5.67
CA SER A 22 -26.55 -9.36 5.07
C SER A 22 -26.52 -9.28 3.55
N PHE A 23 -25.79 -10.21 2.93
CA PHE A 23 -25.52 -10.25 1.50
C PHE A 23 -25.79 -11.64 0.94
N CYS A 24 -25.98 -11.69 -0.38
CA CYS A 24 -26.10 -12.94 -1.12
C CYS A 24 -24.75 -13.38 -1.69
N PRO A 25 -24.46 -14.69 -1.76
CA PRO A 25 -23.32 -15.20 -2.52
C PRO A 25 -23.27 -14.65 -3.96
N GLY A 26 -22.10 -14.16 -4.37
CA GLY A 26 -21.85 -13.56 -5.69
C GLY A 26 -22.38 -12.14 -5.88
N GLU A 27 -22.93 -11.52 -4.85
CA GLU A 27 -23.43 -10.16 -4.91
C GLU A 27 -22.29 -9.14 -4.93
N LEU A 28 -22.32 -8.17 -5.85
CA LEU A 28 -21.43 -7.01 -5.83
C LEU A 28 -21.85 -6.08 -4.68
N ILE A 29 -20.97 -5.89 -3.70
CA ILE A 29 -21.25 -5.17 -2.45
C ILE A 29 -20.50 -3.85 -2.32
N PHE A 30 -19.46 -3.66 -3.13
CA PHE A 30 -18.76 -2.39 -3.31
C PHE A 30 -18.22 -2.32 -4.73
N GLU A 31 -18.37 -1.16 -5.36
CA GLU A 31 -17.75 -0.85 -6.63
C GLU A 31 -17.37 0.62 -6.70
N ASP A 32 -16.24 0.87 -7.35
CA ASP A 32 -15.88 2.17 -7.90
C ASP A 32 -15.23 1.94 -9.27
N ASN A 33 -15.82 2.55 -10.31
CA ASN A 33 -15.31 2.54 -11.69
C ASN A 33 -14.61 3.87 -12.04
N PHE A 34 -14.38 4.73 -11.03
CA PHE A 34 -13.68 6.00 -11.13
C PHE A 34 -14.18 6.90 -12.25
N ASP A 35 -15.50 7.00 -12.46
CA ASP A 35 -16.10 8.06 -13.28
C ASP A 35 -15.77 9.46 -12.72
N THR A 36 -15.63 9.56 -11.39
CA THR A 36 -15.16 10.73 -10.65
C THR A 36 -14.41 10.29 -9.39
N LEU A 37 -13.57 11.16 -8.82
CA LEU A 37 -12.98 10.91 -7.50
C LEU A 37 -13.98 11.23 -6.39
N ASP A 38 -14.63 10.20 -5.86
CA ASP A 38 -15.61 10.33 -4.77
C ASP A 38 -14.93 10.34 -3.39
N LEU A 39 -14.98 11.50 -2.72
CA LEU A 39 -14.39 11.69 -1.39
C LEU A 39 -15.24 11.14 -0.23
N GLU A 40 -16.48 10.76 -0.48
CA GLU A 40 -17.30 10.00 0.47
C GLU A 40 -16.93 8.52 0.46
N ARG A 41 -16.46 8.00 -0.69
CA ARG A 41 -15.88 6.65 -0.82
C ARG A 41 -14.44 6.59 -0.34
N TRP A 42 -13.61 7.55 -0.74
CA TRP A 42 -12.17 7.51 -0.52
C TRP A 42 -11.72 8.67 0.38
N GLN A 43 -11.33 8.33 1.61
CA GLN A 43 -10.68 9.29 2.49
C GLN A 43 -9.20 9.40 2.15
N HIS A 44 -8.69 10.61 1.90
CA HIS A 44 -7.25 10.85 1.82
C HIS A 44 -6.60 10.86 3.19
N GLU A 45 -5.48 10.14 3.30
CA GLU A 45 -4.54 10.31 4.40
C GLU A 45 -3.69 11.57 4.13
N LYS A 46 -3.62 12.46 5.12
CA LYS A 46 -2.83 13.70 5.09
C LYS A 46 -1.81 13.65 6.20
N THR A 47 -0.55 13.41 5.84
CA THR A 47 0.53 13.28 6.81
C THR A 47 1.89 13.42 6.14
N LEU A 48 2.81 14.06 6.87
CA LEU A 48 4.24 14.11 6.63
C LEU A 48 4.95 12.83 7.07
N GLY A 49 4.27 11.94 7.80
CA GLY A 49 4.83 10.73 8.39
C GLY A 49 5.31 9.69 7.37
N GLY A 50 4.88 9.79 6.11
CA GLY A 50 5.05 8.72 5.13
C GLY A 50 4.13 7.56 5.45
N GLY A 51 4.68 6.35 5.58
CA GLY A 51 3.99 5.12 5.97
C GLY A 51 4.63 4.40 7.16
N GLY A 52 5.63 5.01 7.81
CA GLY A 52 6.33 4.43 8.96
C GLY A 52 7.62 3.68 8.61
N ASN A 53 7.99 3.62 7.32
CA ASN A 53 9.21 2.95 6.82
C ASN A 53 10.33 3.93 6.47
N GLY A 54 10.23 5.18 6.92
CA GLY A 54 11.17 6.24 6.57
C GLY A 54 11.11 6.60 5.09
N GLU A 55 9.90 6.65 4.53
CA GLU A 55 9.65 7.01 3.14
C GLU A 55 9.85 8.52 2.90
N PHE A 56 10.18 8.89 1.66
CA PHE A 56 10.66 10.24 1.31
C PHE A 56 9.56 11.16 0.78
N GLN A 57 8.35 10.64 0.62
CA GLN A 57 7.15 11.41 0.30
C GLN A 57 6.37 11.82 1.54
N PHE A 58 5.41 12.72 1.33
CA PHE A 58 4.29 12.93 2.23
C PHE A 58 2.98 12.90 1.46
N TYR A 59 1.88 12.63 2.16
CA TYR A 59 0.56 12.48 1.57
C TYR A 59 -0.31 13.71 1.81
N LEU A 60 -1.00 14.13 0.76
CA LEU A 60 -1.97 15.22 0.76
C LEU A 60 -3.24 14.85 0.00
N ASN A 61 -4.30 15.66 0.19
CA ASN A 61 -5.47 15.67 -0.69
C ASN A 61 -5.31 16.75 -1.78
N ASP A 62 -4.32 16.56 -2.66
CA ASP A 62 -4.02 17.47 -3.78
C ASP A 62 -4.42 16.80 -5.11
N ARG A 63 -5.09 17.55 -5.99
CA ARG A 63 -5.52 17.08 -7.31
C ARG A 63 -4.37 16.98 -8.31
N GLN A 64 -3.19 17.53 -8.00
CA GLN A 64 -1.97 17.23 -8.73
C GLN A 64 -1.48 15.80 -8.48
N ASN A 65 -1.82 15.23 -7.31
CA ASN A 65 -1.34 13.92 -6.86
C ASN A 65 -2.41 12.83 -6.89
N SER A 66 -3.69 13.18 -6.86
CA SER A 66 -4.80 12.23 -6.91
C SER A 66 -5.97 12.80 -7.69
N PHE A 67 -6.26 12.23 -8.86
CA PHE A 67 -7.28 12.73 -9.78
C PHE A 67 -7.84 11.60 -10.64
N VAL A 68 -9.01 11.86 -11.23
CA VAL A 68 -9.62 10.98 -12.22
C VAL A 68 -9.53 11.65 -13.59
N GLU A 69 -9.10 10.91 -14.59
CA GLU A 69 -9.08 11.31 -16.00
C GLU A 69 -9.48 10.11 -16.86
N ASP A 70 -10.44 10.29 -17.76
CA ASP A 70 -10.93 9.25 -18.69
C ASP A 70 -11.32 7.91 -18.02
N GLY A 71 -11.93 7.97 -16.83
CA GLY A 71 -12.37 6.78 -16.08
C GLY A 71 -11.25 6.07 -15.30
N ILE A 72 -10.05 6.63 -15.27
CA ILE A 72 -8.91 6.08 -14.53
C ILE A 72 -8.57 6.98 -13.36
N PHE A 73 -8.42 6.40 -12.18
CA PHE A 73 -7.88 7.08 -11.00
C PHE A 73 -6.36 7.02 -11.00
N TYR A 74 -5.73 8.19 -10.94
CA TYR A 74 -4.28 8.36 -10.92
C TYR A 74 -3.81 8.76 -9.54
N ILE A 75 -2.78 8.08 -9.03
CA ILE A 75 -1.93 8.56 -7.93
C ILE A 75 -0.56 8.90 -8.51
N ARG A 76 -0.24 10.19 -8.56
CA ARG A 76 0.95 10.74 -9.22
C ARG A 76 1.91 11.37 -8.21
N PRO A 77 3.23 11.10 -8.27
CA PRO A 77 4.20 11.78 -7.45
C PRO A 77 4.51 13.15 -8.08
N THR A 78 4.73 14.17 -7.25
CA THR A 78 5.16 15.50 -7.71
C THR A 78 6.17 16.08 -6.73
N MET A 79 7.10 16.90 -7.19
CA MET A 79 8.02 17.60 -6.28
C MET A 79 7.27 18.58 -5.37
N LEU A 80 7.75 18.73 -4.14
CA LEU A 80 7.28 19.77 -3.21
C LEU A 80 7.70 21.14 -3.71
N THR A 81 8.98 21.28 -4.05
CA THR A 81 9.62 22.53 -4.49
C THR A 81 10.93 22.20 -5.19
N ASP A 82 11.41 23.13 -6.02
CA ASP A 82 12.79 23.13 -6.53
C ASP A 82 13.73 23.97 -5.64
N ASP A 83 13.18 24.69 -4.66
CA ASP A 83 13.92 25.52 -3.70
C ASP A 83 14.53 24.66 -2.58
N GLU A 84 15.82 24.39 -2.68
CA GLU A 84 16.58 23.63 -1.70
C GLU A 84 16.68 24.35 -0.34
N ASP A 85 16.69 25.69 -0.32
CA ASP A 85 16.77 26.44 0.95
C ASP A 85 15.52 26.19 1.79
N PHE A 86 14.35 26.08 1.14
CA PHE A 86 13.11 25.70 1.81
C PHE A 86 13.19 24.29 2.38
N LEU A 87 13.74 23.31 1.65
CA LEU A 87 13.88 21.95 2.17
C LEU A 87 14.81 21.88 3.39
N ARG A 88 15.82 22.74 3.45
CA ARG A 88 16.85 22.78 4.50
C ARG A 88 16.51 23.66 5.70
N SER A 89 15.48 24.50 5.63
CA SER A 89 15.18 25.46 6.72
C SER A 89 13.71 25.81 6.88
N GLY A 90 12.86 25.44 5.93
CA GLY A 90 11.45 25.74 5.93
C GLY A 90 10.65 24.94 6.94
N THR A 91 9.45 25.43 7.22
CA THR A 91 8.44 24.72 8.01
C THR A 91 7.34 24.25 7.08
N LEU A 92 7.09 22.95 7.05
CA LEU A 92 5.94 22.35 6.38
C LEU A 92 4.88 22.02 7.42
N ASP A 93 3.74 22.69 7.34
CA ASP A 93 2.59 22.49 8.22
C ASP A 93 1.39 22.05 7.40
N VAL A 94 0.88 20.86 7.69
CA VAL A 94 -0.30 20.27 7.03
C VAL A 94 -1.51 20.18 7.98
N ASN A 95 -1.48 20.88 9.12
CA ASN A 95 -2.64 21.08 9.98
C ASN A 95 -3.52 22.21 9.44
N GLY A 96 -4.26 21.93 8.38
CA GLY A 96 -5.27 22.87 7.91
C GLY A 96 -6.34 23.17 8.97
N GLY A 97 -6.91 24.38 8.90
CA GLY A 97 -7.96 24.84 9.82
C GLY A 97 -9.36 24.30 9.53
N SER A 98 -9.53 23.50 8.47
CA SER A 98 -10.79 22.90 8.05
C SER A 98 -10.74 21.37 8.20
N PRO A 99 -11.87 20.67 8.40
CA PRO A 99 -11.90 19.20 8.37
C PRO A 99 -11.32 18.62 7.06
N TYR A 100 -11.48 19.35 5.95
CA TYR A 100 -10.99 18.94 4.63
C TYR A 100 -9.45 18.94 4.53
N ASP A 101 -8.77 19.82 5.26
CA ASP A 101 -7.30 19.97 5.23
C ASP A 101 -6.61 19.53 6.52
N HIS A 102 -7.37 19.02 7.50
CA HIS A 102 -6.82 18.55 8.77
C HIS A 102 -5.86 17.36 8.60
N CYS A 103 -4.69 17.41 9.25
CA CYS A 103 -3.77 16.29 9.31
C CYS A 103 -4.46 15.03 9.90
N THR A 104 -4.35 13.88 9.24
CA THR A 104 -5.04 12.65 9.67
C THR A 104 -4.17 11.73 10.52
N ASN A 105 -2.86 11.96 10.54
CA ASN A 105 -1.92 11.14 11.33
C ASN A 105 -0.75 11.99 11.85
N PRO A 106 -0.71 12.29 13.16
CA PRO A 106 0.36 13.08 13.77
C PRO A 106 1.64 12.29 14.09
N ALA A 107 1.63 10.96 13.94
CA ALA A 107 2.79 10.13 14.22
C ALA A 107 4.02 10.56 13.40
N TRP A 108 5.21 10.43 13.98
CA TRP A 108 6.50 10.76 13.35
C TRP A 108 6.57 12.19 12.80
N ASN A 109 6.12 13.18 13.58
CA ASN A 109 6.00 14.57 13.14
C ASN A 109 5.12 14.70 11.89
N GLY A 110 4.02 13.95 11.86
CA GLY A 110 3.19 13.79 10.67
C GLY A 110 2.37 15.02 10.30
N CYS A 111 2.27 16.03 11.16
CA CYS A 111 1.48 17.22 10.86
C CYS A 111 2.29 18.50 10.69
N VAL A 112 3.48 18.58 11.31
CA VAL A 112 4.39 19.71 11.16
C VAL A 112 5.81 19.17 11.15
N ARG A 113 6.63 19.58 10.17
CA ARG A 113 8.07 19.32 10.13
C ARG A 113 8.84 20.60 9.82
N ILE A 114 10.06 20.65 10.34
CA ILE A 114 11.00 21.74 10.08
C ILE A 114 12.22 21.12 9.41
N GLY A 115 12.59 21.64 8.25
CA GLY A 115 13.80 21.25 7.54
C GLY A 115 15.06 21.73 8.26
N THR A 116 16.12 20.96 8.14
CA THR A 116 17.46 21.35 8.59
C THR A 116 18.49 20.99 7.51
N PRO A 117 19.73 21.52 7.56
CA PRO A 117 20.76 21.18 6.56
C PRO A 117 21.08 19.68 6.45
N ASP A 118 20.85 18.89 7.50
CA ASP A 118 21.10 17.44 7.48
C ASP A 118 19.81 16.62 7.36
N PHE A 119 18.69 17.12 7.88
CA PHE A 119 17.38 16.48 7.80
C PHE A 119 16.43 17.34 6.97
N LEU A 120 16.44 17.11 5.66
CA LEU A 120 15.57 17.81 4.72
C LEU A 120 14.09 17.47 4.98
N LEU A 121 13.22 18.43 4.66
CA LEU A 121 11.80 18.14 4.45
C LEU A 121 11.64 17.09 3.34
N ASN A 122 10.60 16.26 3.45
CA ASN A 122 10.24 15.29 2.41
C ASN A 122 10.05 16.00 1.07
N PRO A 123 10.88 15.71 0.04
CA PRO A 123 10.90 16.51 -1.19
C PRO A 123 9.76 16.16 -2.16
N VAL A 124 8.99 15.11 -1.90
CA VAL A 124 7.98 14.58 -2.82
C VAL A 124 6.59 14.59 -2.18
N LYS A 125 5.60 15.09 -2.91
CA LYS A 125 4.17 14.92 -2.62
C LYS A 125 3.64 13.67 -3.31
N SER A 126 2.74 12.96 -2.65
CA SER A 126 1.98 11.85 -3.23
C SER A 126 0.58 11.79 -2.61
N ALA A 127 -0.19 10.74 -2.90
CA ALA A 127 -1.47 10.48 -2.24
C ALA A 127 -1.57 9.05 -1.70
N ARG A 128 -2.35 8.93 -0.64
CA ARG A 128 -2.83 7.67 -0.06
C ARG A 128 -4.32 7.83 0.21
N VAL A 129 -5.12 6.93 -0.32
CA VAL A 129 -6.58 6.92 -0.15
C VAL A 129 -7.03 5.63 0.51
N ARG A 130 -8.09 5.71 1.33
CA ARG A 130 -8.61 4.57 2.08
C ARG A 130 -10.12 4.59 2.27
N THR A 131 -10.73 3.41 2.38
CA THR A 131 -12.18 3.24 2.57
C THR A 131 -12.62 3.18 4.03
N VAL A 132 -11.74 3.47 5.00
CA VAL A 132 -11.94 3.20 6.44
C VAL A 132 -13.30 3.67 7.01
N ASN A 133 -13.83 4.80 6.56
CA ASN A 133 -15.13 5.32 7.00
C ASN A 133 -16.31 4.84 6.15
N SER A 134 -16.07 4.51 4.89
CA SER A 134 -17.08 4.32 3.86
C SER A 134 -17.44 2.85 3.67
N PHE A 135 -16.43 1.98 3.62
CA PHE A 135 -16.55 0.56 3.33
C PHE A 135 -15.41 -0.25 3.98
N ASN A 136 -15.78 -1.24 4.77
CA ASN A 136 -14.91 -2.23 5.39
C ASN A 136 -15.59 -3.57 5.17
N PHE A 137 -14.85 -4.64 4.92
CA PHE A 137 -15.45 -5.96 4.73
C PHE A 137 -14.60 -7.06 5.33
N LYS A 138 -15.26 -8.17 5.63
CA LYS A 138 -14.64 -9.43 6.01
C LYS A 138 -15.19 -10.53 5.14
N TYR A 139 -14.27 -11.29 4.56
CA TYR A 139 -14.53 -12.35 3.60
C TYR A 139 -15.20 -11.84 2.32
N GLY A 140 -14.76 -12.32 1.17
CA GLY A 140 -15.21 -11.77 -0.12
C GLY A 140 -14.25 -12.10 -1.24
N LYS A 141 -14.62 -11.69 -2.44
CA LYS A 141 -13.67 -11.53 -3.54
C LYS A 141 -13.41 -10.03 -3.72
N LEU A 142 -12.16 -9.59 -3.58
CA LEU A 142 -11.70 -8.26 -3.98
C LEU A 142 -10.97 -8.37 -5.31
N GLU A 143 -11.28 -7.48 -6.24
CA GLU A 143 -10.55 -7.31 -7.48
C GLU A 143 -10.26 -5.83 -7.70
N ILE A 144 -8.99 -5.51 -7.93
CA ILE A 144 -8.55 -4.17 -8.32
C ILE A 144 -7.86 -4.31 -9.67
N ARG A 145 -8.37 -3.61 -10.69
CA ARG A 145 -7.68 -3.51 -11.97
C ARG A 145 -6.82 -2.27 -11.98
N ALA A 146 -5.52 -2.44 -12.08
CA ALA A 146 -4.56 -1.35 -12.01
C ALA A 146 -3.33 -1.60 -12.89
N LYS A 147 -2.64 -0.52 -13.23
CA LYS A 147 -1.35 -0.51 -13.91
C LYS A 147 -0.33 0.16 -12.99
N VAL A 148 0.78 -0.53 -12.73
CA VAL A 148 1.81 -0.04 -11.82
C VAL A 148 2.67 1.04 -12.50
N PRO A 149 3.16 2.04 -11.74
CA PRO A 149 4.01 3.10 -12.28
C PRO A 149 5.39 2.59 -12.70
N THR A 150 6.03 3.36 -13.59
CA THR A 150 7.43 3.25 -13.97
C THR A 150 8.20 4.46 -13.46
N GLY A 151 9.35 4.21 -12.84
CA GLY A 151 10.22 5.27 -12.33
C GLY A 151 11.01 4.77 -11.14
N ASP A 152 12.26 5.23 -11.04
CA ASP A 152 13.13 4.81 -9.97
C ASP A 152 12.59 5.23 -8.61
N TRP A 153 12.69 4.31 -7.65
CA TRP A 153 12.33 4.54 -6.25
C TRP A 153 10.83 4.73 -5.99
N LEU A 154 9.98 4.46 -6.98
CA LEU A 154 8.53 4.41 -6.79
C LEU A 154 8.11 3.10 -6.12
N TRP A 155 7.21 3.18 -5.16
CA TRP A 155 6.66 2.05 -4.39
C TRP A 155 5.12 2.12 -4.39
N PRO A 156 4.47 1.62 -5.44
CA PRO A 156 3.01 1.44 -5.46
C PRO A 156 2.56 0.33 -4.51
N ALA A 157 1.42 0.54 -3.85
CA ALA A 157 0.78 -0.46 -3.01
C ALA A 157 -0.75 -0.46 -3.15
N LEU A 158 -1.32 -1.65 -3.26
CA LEU A 158 -2.74 -1.95 -3.09
C LEU A 158 -2.85 -2.93 -1.91
N TRP A 159 -3.50 -2.51 -0.83
CA TRP A 159 -3.39 -3.22 0.44
C TRP A 159 -4.59 -2.92 1.33
N MET A 160 -4.64 -3.56 2.49
CA MET A 160 -5.75 -3.45 3.42
C MET A 160 -5.26 -3.49 4.86
N MET A 161 -5.90 -2.67 5.70
CA MET A 161 -5.67 -2.65 7.15
C MET A 161 -6.97 -2.95 7.90
N PRO A 162 -6.89 -3.50 9.12
CA PRO A 162 -8.08 -3.79 9.92
C PRO A 162 -8.81 -2.49 10.24
N LYS A 163 -10.15 -2.54 10.25
CA LYS A 163 -10.99 -1.41 10.69
C LYS A 163 -10.73 -1.05 12.15
N LEU A 164 -10.55 -2.09 12.97
CA LEU A 164 -10.34 -1.99 14.40
C LEU A 164 -9.15 -2.86 14.78
N ASP A 165 -8.35 -2.41 15.75
CA ASP A 165 -7.26 -3.18 16.35
C ASP A 165 -7.78 -4.28 17.29
N GLN A 166 -8.59 -5.22 16.76
CA GLN A 166 -9.30 -6.26 17.52
C GLN A 166 -8.36 -7.10 18.40
N TYR A 167 -7.15 -7.36 17.92
CA TYR A 167 -6.13 -8.15 18.62
C TYR A 167 -4.98 -7.29 19.16
N GLY A 168 -5.11 -5.96 19.10
CA GLY A 168 -4.08 -4.99 19.48
C GLY A 168 -3.37 -4.38 18.26
N THR A 169 -2.35 -3.58 18.55
CA THR A 169 -1.59 -2.84 17.54
C THR A 169 -0.89 -3.77 16.55
N TRP A 170 -0.53 -3.24 15.38
CA TRP A 170 0.23 -3.95 14.37
C TRP A 170 1.46 -4.69 14.96
N PRO A 171 1.75 -5.93 14.52
CA PRO A 171 1.06 -6.70 13.47
C PRO A 171 -0.05 -7.61 14.02
N ARG A 172 -0.48 -7.45 15.28
CA ARG A 172 -1.42 -8.38 15.93
C ARG A 172 -2.78 -8.45 15.25
N SER A 173 -3.26 -7.33 14.71
CA SER A 173 -4.55 -7.24 14.01
C SER A 173 -4.45 -7.43 12.49
N GLY A 174 -3.25 -7.76 11.98
CA GLY A 174 -3.03 -8.10 10.58
C GLY A 174 -2.80 -6.89 9.66
N GLU A 175 -2.24 -7.18 8.48
CA GLU A 175 -2.15 -6.33 7.29
C GLU A 175 -2.20 -7.25 6.08
N ILE A 176 -2.93 -6.85 5.03
CA ILE A 176 -3.10 -7.64 3.81
C ILE A 176 -2.57 -6.84 2.63
N ASP A 177 -1.43 -7.23 2.10
CA ASP A 177 -0.83 -6.61 0.92
C ASP A 177 -1.27 -7.40 -0.31
N LEU A 178 -2.29 -6.88 -1.00
CA LEU A 178 -2.76 -7.46 -2.24
C LEU A 178 -1.69 -7.32 -3.33
N MET A 179 -1.02 -6.18 -3.40
CA MET A 179 0.04 -5.92 -4.36
C MET A 179 1.02 -4.89 -3.85
N GLU A 180 2.29 -5.26 -3.87
CA GLU A 180 3.42 -4.34 -3.80
C GLU A 180 4.43 -4.64 -4.90
N THR A 181 5.05 -3.58 -5.43
CA THR A 181 6.17 -3.67 -6.38
C THR A 181 7.01 -2.40 -6.31
N ARG A 182 8.11 -2.38 -7.07
CA ARG A 182 8.98 -1.21 -7.25
C ARG A 182 8.91 -0.75 -8.70
N GLY A 183 8.85 0.56 -8.93
CA GLY A 183 8.72 1.14 -10.28
C GLY A 183 10.01 1.09 -11.12
N ASN A 184 11.13 0.65 -10.56
CA ASN A 184 12.42 0.61 -11.25
C ASN A 184 12.40 -0.35 -12.46
N LEU A 185 12.97 0.06 -13.59
CA LEU A 185 13.12 -0.81 -14.77
C LEU A 185 14.33 -1.75 -14.66
N ASN A 186 15.40 -1.28 -13.99
CA ASN A 186 16.71 -1.93 -14.02
C ASN A 186 17.17 -2.46 -12.65
N TYR A 187 16.30 -2.44 -11.63
CA TYR A 187 16.68 -2.82 -10.27
C TYR A 187 16.71 -4.33 -10.11
N ARG A 188 17.89 -4.89 -9.85
CA ARG A 188 18.12 -6.34 -9.78
C ARG A 188 19.13 -6.69 -8.69
N TYR A 189 19.02 -7.89 -8.12
CA TYR A 189 20.16 -8.46 -7.39
C TYR A 189 21.31 -8.79 -8.37
N VAL A 190 22.54 -8.88 -7.85
CA VAL A 190 23.73 -9.27 -8.64
C VAL A 190 23.60 -10.62 -9.35
N ASN A 191 22.72 -11.50 -8.90
CA ASN A 191 22.42 -12.79 -9.54
C ASN A 191 21.44 -12.67 -10.73
N GLY A 192 20.94 -11.46 -11.04
CA GLY A 192 20.02 -11.17 -12.15
C GLY A 192 18.54 -11.14 -11.78
N THR A 193 18.16 -11.55 -10.56
CA THR A 193 16.75 -11.50 -10.09
C THR A 193 16.23 -10.06 -10.11
N HIS A 194 15.12 -9.82 -10.81
CA HIS A 194 14.47 -8.50 -10.87
C HIS A 194 13.78 -8.15 -9.55
N LEU A 195 13.85 -6.88 -9.16
CA LEU A 195 13.25 -6.33 -7.94
C LEU A 195 12.23 -5.23 -8.20
N GLY A 196 12.30 -4.64 -9.40
CA GLY A 196 11.42 -3.61 -9.94
C GLY A 196 10.17 -4.17 -10.62
N VAL A 197 9.80 -3.58 -11.74
CA VAL A 197 8.52 -3.80 -12.44
C VAL A 197 8.25 -5.23 -12.91
N GLU A 198 9.26 -6.10 -12.99
CA GLU A 198 9.08 -7.52 -13.34
C GLU A 198 8.88 -8.40 -12.09
N ASN A 199 8.87 -7.82 -10.89
CA ASN A 199 8.66 -8.50 -9.61
C ASN A 199 7.53 -7.82 -8.83
N LEU A 200 6.52 -8.61 -8.50
CA LEU A 200 5.45 -8.22 -7.61
C LEU A 200 5.36 -9.22 -6.47
N PHE A 201 4.86 -8.78 -5.33
CA PHE A 201 4.53 -9.69 -4.23
C PHE A 201 3.22 -9.33 -3.54
N SER A 202 2.61 -10.35 -2.95
CA SER A 202 1.56 -10.23 -1.95
C SER A 202 2.08 -10.78 -0.64
N THR A 203 1.64 -10.17 0.46
CA THR A 203 2.09 -10.47 1.80
C THR A 203 0.93 -10.40 2.78
N LEU A 204 1.00 -11.22 3.83
CA LEU A 204 0.18 -11.05 5.03
C LEU A 204 1.13 -10.75 6.19
N HIS A 205 0.97 -9.62 6.88
CA HIS A 205 1.73 -9.38 8.12
C HIS A 205 0.92 -9.81 9.33
N PHE A 206 1.57 -10.56 10.23
CA PHE A 206 0.95 -11.05 11.46
C PHE A 206 2.04 -11.41 12.47
N GLY A 207 1.75 -11.25 13.75
CA GLY A 207 2.65 -11.65 14.83
C GLY A 207 2.24 -11.12 16.19
N PRO A 208 2.77 -11.70 17.29
CA PRO A 208 2.50 -11.19 18.63
C PRO A 208 3.16 -9.84 18.90
N GLU A 209 4.20 -9.44 18.17
CA GLU A 209 4.84 -8.12 18.30
C GLU A 209 5.52 -7.71 16.98
N PRO A 210 5.84 -6.41 16.78
CA PRO A 210 6.52 -5.94 15.56
C PRO A 210 7.79 -6.71 15.19
N TRP A 211 8.64 -7.06 16.17
CA TRP A 211 9.88 -7.82 15.94
C TRP A 211 9.67 -9.32 15.70
N TYR A 212 8.45 -9.83 15.92
CA TYR A 212 8.04 -11.19 15.56
C TYR A 212 7.02 -11.19 14.42
N ASN A 213 7.06 -10.20 13.55
CA ASN A 213 6.31 -10.27 12.30
C ASN A 213 6.76 -11.52 11.53
N ALA A 214 5.82 -12.38 11.13
CA ALA A 214 6.09 -13.64 10.46
C ALA A 214 5.67 -13.63 8.98
N TYR A 215 5.65 -12.44 8.39
CA TYR A 215 5.21 -12.19 7.02
C TYR A 215 5.91 -13.07 5.99
N GLU A 216 7.17 -13.45 6.22
CA GLU A 216 7.95 -14.30 5.30
C GLU A 216 7.29 -15.67 5.07
N THR A 217 6.46 -16.13 6.01
CA THR A 217 5.71 -17.41 5.93
C THR A 217 4.41 -17.32 5.11
N SER A 218 4.11 -16.12 4.61
CA SER A 218 2.92 -15.77 3.84
C SER A 218 3.19 -14.71 2.76
N THR A 219 4.44 -14.58 2.33
CA THR A 219 4.83 -13.77 1.16
C THR A 219 5.06 -14.70 -0.03
N ALA A 220 4.58 -14.30 -1.21
CA ALA A 220 5.00 -14.90 -2.47
C ALA A 220 5.34 -13.83 -3.49
N HIS A 221 6.34 -14.11 -4.31
CA HIS A 221 6.71 -13.29 -5.44
C HIS A 221 6.14 -13.87 -6.74
N LYS A 222 5.62 -13.01 -7.60
CA LYS A 222 5.29 -13.30 -8.98
C LYS A 222 6.27 -12.54 -9.88
N TYR A 223 6.89 -13.29 -10.80
CA TYR A 223 7.80 -12.74 -11.79
C TYR A 223 7.19 -12.84 -13.18
N THR A 224 7.43 -11.82 -14.00
CA THR A 224 7.12 -11.86 -15.43
C THR A 224 8.32 -12.30 -16.26
N ALA A 225 8.11 -12.47 -17.57
CA ALA A 225 9.23 -12.66 -18.49
C ALA A 225 10.04 -11.36 -18.63
N PRO A 226 11.35 -11.43 -18.96
CA PRO A 226 12.17 -10.24 -19.17
C PRO A 226 11.57 -9.30 -20.22
N GLY A 227 11.41 -8.01 -19.88
CA GLY A 227 10.79 -7.01 -20.74
C GLY A 227 9.26 -6.95 -20.67
N GLU A 228 8.61 -7.92 -20.04
CA GLU A 228 7.16 -8.02 -19.88
C GLU A 228 6.74 -7.57 -18.47
N GLY A 229 7.27 -6.45 -17.98
CA GLY A 229 6.98 -5.95 -16.64
C GLY A 229 5.49 -5.62 -16.44
N PHE A 230 5.03 -5.69 -15.19
CA PHE A 230 3.65 -5.35 -14.81
C PHE A 230 3.26 -3.89 -15.12
N ASN A 231 4.25 -3.05 -15.41
CA ASN A 231 4.08 -1.66 -15.81
C ASN A 231 3.68 -1.48 -17.29
N ASN A 232 3.63 -2.56 -18.08
CA ASN A 232 3.28 -2.48 -19.50
C ASN A 232 1.76 -2.33 -19.71
N ASP A 233 0.96 -3.06 -18.93
CA ASP A 233 -0.50 -3.13 -19.08
C ASP A 233 -1.24 -3.08 -17.74
N PHE A 234 -2.56 -2.96 -17.81
CA PHE A 234 -3.42 -3.14 -16.64
C PHE A 234 -3.59 -4.62 -16.33
N HIS A 235 -3.46 -4.96 -15.05
CA HIS A 235 -3.64 -6.30 -14.52
C HIS A 235 -4.76 -6.33 -13.47
N ARG A 236 -5.42 -7.48 -13.33
CA ARG A 236 -6.42 -7.72 -12.27
C ARG A 236 -5.74 -8.35 -11.06
N TYR A 237 -5.59 -7.58 -9.98
CA TYR A 237 -5.10 -8.06 -8.70
C TYR A 237 -6.29 -8.55 -7.88
N GLN A 238 -6.28 -9.83 -7.52
CA GLN A 238 -7.44 -10.51 -6.96
C GLN A 238 -7.12 -11.17 -5.62
N LEU A 239 -8.02 -10.99 -4.65
CA LEU A 239 -8.05 -11.70 -3.38
C LEU A 239 -9.37 -12.45 -3.25
N GLU A 240 -9.33 -13.77 -3.11
CA GLU A 240 -10.45 -14.55 -2.58
C GLU A 240 -10.15 -14.87 -1.11
N TRP A 241 -10.93 -14.26 -0.21
CA TRP A 241 -10.73 -14.34 1.23
C TRP A 241 -11.92 -15.03 1.86
N THR A 242 -11.70 -16.22 2.38
CA THR A 242 -12.72 -17.08 2.98
C THR A 242 -12.43 -17.31 4.47
N PRO A 243 -13.37 -17.88 5.24
CA PRO A 243 -13.10 -18.34 6.60
C PRO A 243 -12.00 -19.41 6.71
N GLU A 244 -11.61 -20.05 5.60
CA GLU A 244 -10.71 -21.20 5.58
C GLU A 244 -9.34 -20.92 4.96
N TYR A 245 -9.27 -19.96 4.02
CA TYR A 245 -8.07 -19.62 3.26
C TYR A 245 -8.16 -18.22 2.63
N MET A 246 -7.00 -17.70 2.25
CA MET A 246 -6.81 -16.51 1.43
C MET A 246 -6.02 -16.89 0.17
N LYS A 247 -6.56 -16.57 -1.00
CA LYS A 247 -5.96 -16.88 -2.30
C LYS A 247 -5.73 -15.59 -3.07
N PHE A 248 -4.48 -15.36 -3.47
CA PHE A 248 -4.09 -14.21 -4.27
C PHE A 248 -3.81 -14.64 -5.70
N SER A 249 -4.34 -13.87 -6.64
CA SER A 249 -4.21 -14.15 -8.08
C SER A 249 -3.92 -12.86 -8.85
N ILE A 250 -3.24 -13.01 -9.99
CA ILE A 250 -3.10 -11.96 -11.01
C ILE A 250 -3.65 -12.50 -12.30
N ASP A 251 -4.59 -11.77 -12.90
CA ASP A 251 -5.24 -12.18 -14.16
C ASP A 251 -5.77 -13.62 -14.13
N ASP A 252 -6.45 -13.97 -13.04
CA ASP A 252 -6.98 -15.30 -12.73
C ASP A 252 -5.91 -16.40 -12.50
N GLU A 253 -4.61 -16.07 -12.52
CA GLU A 253 -3.53 -16.99 -12.17
C GLU A 253 -3.17 -16.88 -10.68
N GLN A 254 -3.46 -17.93 -9.91
CA GLN A 254 -3.08 -18.03 -8.50
C GLN A 254 -1.55 -18.11 -8.35
N PHE A 255 -0.99 -17.34 -7.43
CA PHE A 255 0.42 -17.44 -7.06
C PHE A 255 0.68 -17.53 -5.54
N LEU A 256 -0.32 -17.23 -4.70
CA LEU A 256 -0.26 -17.42 -3.25
C LEU A 256 -1.56 -18.00 -2.72
N LEU A 257 -1.45 -19.01 -1.87
CA LEU A 257 -2.54 -19.58 -1.08
C LEU A 257 -2.07 -19.71 0.35
N VAL A 258 -2.80 -19.07 1.27
CA VAL A 258 -2.52 -19.11 2.71
C VAL A 258 -3.75 -19.64 3.43
N ASP A 259 -3.56 -20.67 4.23
CA ASP A 259 -4.59 -21.25 5.08
C ASP A 259 -4.01 -21.60 6.47
N GLY A 260 -4.87 -22.12 7.33
CA GLY A 260 -4.48 -22.67 8.62
C GLY A 260 -4.43 -21.65 9.74
N ASN A 261 -3.77 -22.01 10.84
CA ASN A 261 -3.68 -21.21 12.05
C ASN A 261 -2.42 -20.33 12.01
N PHE A 262 -2.57 -19.01 12.11
CA PHE A 262 -1.44 -18.09 12.02
C PHE A 262 -0.47 -18.16 13.21
N TRP A 263 -0.91 -18.63 14.39
CA TRP A 263 0.01 -18.89 15.49
C TRP A 263 1.01 -20.01 15.17
N GLU A 264 0.50 -21.09 14.58
CA GLU A 264 1.30 -22.23 14.14
C GLU A 264 2.15 -21.89 12.92
N ARG A 265 1.57 -21.20 11.93
CA ARG A 265 2.28 -20.75 10.72
C ARG A 265 3.47 -19.87 11.06
N GLY A 266 3.31 -18.95 12.02
CA GLY A 266 4.39 -18.08 12.48
C GLY A 266 5.43 -18.80 13.34
N ASN A 267 5.22 -20.06 13.71
CA ASN A 267 6.00 -20.82 14.69
C ASN A 267 6.29 -20.04 15.98
N PHE A 268 5.28 -19.37 16.55
CA PHE A 268 5.51 -18.46 17.69
C PHE A 268 5.75 -19.16 19.01
N VAL A 269 5.44 -20.45 19.11
CA VAL A 269 5.84 -21.26 20.28
C VAL A 269 7.36 -21.21 20.44
N ASP A 270 8.11 -21.32 19.34
CA ASP A 270 9.58 -21.30 19.35
C ASP A 270 10.15 -19.90 19.13
N ARG A 271 9.57 -19.11 18.20
CA ARG A 271 10.09 -17.79 17.83
C ARG A 271 9.81 -16.72 18.89
N ALA A 272 8.72 -16.84 19.64
CA ALA A 272 8.31 -15.87 20.65
C ALA A 272 8.01 -16.59 21.99
N PRO A 273 9.01 -17.26 22.60
CA PRO A 273 8.79 -18.08 23.78
C PRO A 273 8.26 -17.24 24.94
N GLY A 274 7.08 -17.62 25.45
CA GLY A 274 6.41 -16.91 26.55
C GLY A 274 5.52 -15.73 26.12
N ALA A 275 5.50 -15.37 24.84
CA ALA A 275 4.53 -14.39 24.33
C ALA A 275 3.10 -14.99 24.39
N PRO A 276 2.11 -14.24 24.92
CA PRO A 276 0.73 -14.71 24.90
C PRO A 276 0.22 -14.73 23.46
N ASN A 277 -0.49 -15.80 23.09
CA ASN A 277 -1.16 -15.85 21.78
C ASN A 277 -2.30 -14.82 21.75
N PRO A 278 -2.23 -13.77 20.90
CA PRO A 278 -3.26 -12.73 20.86
C PRO A 278 -4.56 -13.22 20.22
N TRP A 279 -4.55 -14.36 19.52
CA TRP A 279 -5.66 -14.87 18.71
C TRP A 279 -6.47 -15.98 19.39
N VAL A 280 -6.30 -16.18 20.70
CA VAL A 280 -7.02 -17.22 21.46
C VAL A 280 -8.55 -17.07 21.42
N SER A 281 -9.06 -15.85 21.19
CA SER A 281 -10.48 -15.55 21.05
C SER A 281 -10.94 -15.46 19.59
N GLY A 282 -10.02 -15.61 18.64
CA GLY A 282 -10.28 -15.50 17.21
C GLY A 282 -10.68 -16.82 16.56
N GLY A 283 -11.09 -16.73 15.31
CA GLY A 283 -11.31 -17.86 14.42
C GLY A 283 -10.00 -18.44 13.88
N LYS A 284 -10.13 -19.49 13.06
CA LYS A 284 -9.00 -20.21 12.45
C LYS A 284 -8.02 -19.28 11.73
N MET A 285 -8.53 -18.31 10.99
CA MET A 285 -7.76 -17.37 10.18
C MET A 285 -7.37 -16.09 10.91
N ALA A 286 -7.60 -15.98 12.24
CA ALA A 286 -7.17 -14.80 13.00
C ALA A 286 -5.67 -14.53 12.79
N PRO A 287 -5.25 -13.28 12.51
CA PRO A 287 -6.04 -12.04 12.65
C PRO A 287 -6.93 -11.66 11.46
N PHE A 288 -6.91 -12.41 10.37
CA PHE A 288 -7.68 -12.16 9.15
C PHE A 288 -9.13 -12.68 9.23
N ASP A 289 -9.72 -12.54 10.41
CA ASP A 289 -11.12 -12.88 10.72
C ASP A 289 -11.90 -11.65 11.26
N ALA A 290 -11.35 -10.46 11.04
CA ALA A 290 -11.94 -9.14 11.29
C ALA A 290 -12.25 -8.40 9.98
N GLU A 291 -12.96 -7.27 10.05
CA GLU A 291 -13.20 -6.41 8.87
C GLU A 291 -11.98 -5.53 8.57
N PHE A 292 -11.65 -5.40 7.29
CA PHE A 292 -10.53 -4.61 6.78
C PHE A 292 -11.03 -3.56 5.79
N HIS A 293 -10.31 -2.45 5.66
CA HIS A 293 -10.55 -1.41 4.67
C HIS A 293 -9.46 -1.40 3.60
N ILE A 294 -9.81 -0.95 2.40
CA ILE A 294 -8.91 -0.91 1.25
C ILE A 294 -8.07 0.37 1.32
N ILE A 295 -6.80 0.27 0.97
CA ILE A 295 -5.84 1.36 0.86
C ILE A 295 -5.12 1.27 -0.50
N MET A 296 -4.97 2.42 -1.15
CA MET A 296 -4.15 2.57 -2.36
C MET A 296 -3.21 3.75 -2.19
N ASN A 297 -1.92 3.56 -2.48
CA ASN A 297 -0.95 4.65 -2.43
C ASN A 297 0.22 4.45 -3.37
N LEU A 298 0.97 5.54 -3.53
CA LEU A 298 2.29 5.54 -4.15
C LEU A 298 3.32 6.13 -3.18
N ALA A 299 4.13 5.28 -2.57
CA ALA A 299 5.27 5.70 -1.76
C ALA A 299 6.50 5.98 -2.65
N ILE A 300 7.48 6.69 -2.11
CA ILE A 300 8.71 7.09 -2.82
C ILE A 300 9.89 6.92 -1.88
N GLY A 301 10.81 6.04 -2.28
CA GLY A 301 11.98 5.69 -1.49
C GLY A 301 11.62 5.17 -0.09
N ALA A 302 12.61 4.66 0.62
CA ALA A 302 12.46 4.28 2.01
C ALA A 302 13.83 3.99 2.62
N ALA A 303 14.10 4.52 3.81
CA ALA A 303 15.27 4.14 4.59
C ALA A 303 15.08 2.81 5.36
N GLY A 304 13.85 2.30 5.41
CA GLY A 304 13.44 1.14 6.22
C GLY A 304 13.72 -0.25 5.62
N GLY A 305 14.41 -0.35 4.47
CA GLY A 305 14.81 -1.65 3.91
C GLY A 305 14.00 -2.13 2.70
N TYR A 306 12.90 -1.47 2.34
CA TYR A 306 12.08 -1.87 1.19
C TYR A 306 12.87 -1.92 -0.12
N PHE A 307 13.79 -0.96 -0.32
CA PHE A 307 14.81 -1.02 -1.36
C PHE A 307 16.08 -1.66 -0.74
N PRO A 308 16.33 -2.96 -0.94
CA PRO A 308 17.38 -3.68 -0.21
C PRO A 308 18.78 -3.15 -0.54
N ASP A 309 19.64 -3.12 0.47
CA ASP A 309 21.09 -3.00 0.27
C ASP A 309 21.74 -4.38 0.13
N GLU A 310 21.17 -5.39 0.83
CA GLU A 310 21.66 -6.76 0.87
C GLU A 310 20.52 -7.77 0.66
N PRO A 311 20.74 -8.86 -0.11
CA PRO A 311 21.91 -9.10 -0.96
C PRO A 311 22.12 -7.94 -1.95
N VAL A 312 23.36 -7.69 -2.34
CA VAL A 312 23.71 -6.53 -3.19
C VAL A 312 22.74 -6.40 -4.37
N ALA A 313 22.04 -5.27 -4.40
CA ALA A 313 21.13 -4.89 -5.46
C ALA A 313 21.71 -3.71 -6.26
N VAL A 314 21.54 -3.75 -7.58
CA VAL A 314 22.06 -2.79 -8.55
C VAL A 314 20.92 -2.21 -9.37
N ASN A 315 20.98 -0.92 -9.64
CA ASN A 315 20.11 -0.18 -10.55
C ASN A 315 21.00 0.73 -11.40
N ASP A 316 20.48 1.23 -12.52
CA ASP A 316 21.11 2.27 -13.32
C ASP A 316 20.08 3.40 -13.55
N PRO A 317 20.26 4.58 -12.90
CA PRO A 317 21.33 4.95 -11.95
C PRO A 317 21.29 4.18 -10.61
N PRO A 318 22.40 4.07 -9.87
CA PRO A 318 22.44 3.32 -8.62
C PRO A 318 21.58 3.95 -7.52
N LYS A 319 21.18 3.15 -6.54
CA LYS A 319 20.47 3.63 -5.34
C LYS A 319 21.33 4.67 -4.59
N PRO A 320 20.84 5.92 -4.40
CA PRO A 320 21.69 6.98 -3.86
C PRO A 320 21.81 6.96 -2.33
N TRP A 321 20.96 6.23 -1.62
CA TRP A 321 21.00 6.14 -0.15
C TRP A 321 21.31 4.74 0.37
N LYS A 322 21.68 4.66 1.65
CA LYS A 322 21.76 3.39 2.41
C LYS A 322 20.61 3.27 3.41
N ASN A 323 20.11 2.05 3.60
CA ASN A 323 19.10 1.76 4.60
C ASN A 323 19.67 2.05 6.00
N GLY A 324 18.85 2.66 6.85
CA GLY A 324 19.27 3.16 8.15
C GLY A 324 20.11 4.45 8.12
N SER A 325 20.40 5.04 6.95
CA SER A 325 21.04 6.36 6.90
C SER A 325 20.12 7.42 7.53
N PRO A 326 20.61 8.20 8.51
CA PRO A 326 19.85 9.31 9.08
C PRO A 326 19.60 10.44 8.07
N THR A 327 20.40 10.50 7.01
CA THR A 327 20.37 11.52 5.96
C THR A 327 19.85 10.98 4.62
N ALA A 328 19.15 9.83 4.62
CA ALA A 328 18.68 9.18 3.39
C ALA A 328 17.84 10.11 2.48
N ILE A 329 17.00 10.99 3.04
CA ILE A 329 16.22 11.98 2.28
C ILE A 329 17.14 13.00 1.58
N LYS A 330 18.23 13.42 2.25
CA LYS A 330 19.22 14.33 1.68
C LYS A 330 19.98 13.67 0.54
N GLU A 331 20.45 12.44 0.74
CA GLU A 331 21.12 11.63 -0.27
C GLU A 331 20.21 11.41 -1.50
N PHE A 332 18.93 11.11 -1.26
CA PHE A 332 17.93 11.02 -2.31
C PHE A 332 17.75 12.34 -3.06
N TRP A 333 17.61 13.47 -2.37
CA TRP A 333 17.47 14.79 -2.99
C TRP A 333 18.68 15.20 -3.82
N GLU A 334 19.89 15.00 -3.28
CA GLU A 334 21.15 15.39 -3.95
C GLU A 334 21.39 14.61 -5.24
N ALA A 335 20.80 13.41 -5.38
CA ALA A 335 20.86 12.60 -6.59
C ALA A 335 19.65 12.80 -7.54
N LYS A 336 18.80 13.83 -7.33
CA LYS A 336 17.56 14.00 -8.11
C LYS A 336 17.76 14.09 -9.61
N ASP A 337 18.86 14.67 -10.07
CA ASP A 337 19.14 14.80 -11.50
C ASP A 337 19.45 13.45 -12.16
N GLU A 338 19.72 12.39 -11.38
CA GLU A 338 19.89 11.03 -11.86
C GLU A 338 18.55 10.28 -11.94
N TRP A 339 17.77 10.29 -10.85
CA TRP A 339 16.55 9.46 -10.77
C TRP A 339 15.27 10.16 -11.24
N LEU A 340 15.13 11.48 -11.09
CA LEU A 340 13.90 12.20 -11.44
C LEU A 340 13.58 12.13 -12.94
N PRO A 341 14.55 12.19 -13.87
CA PRO A 341 14.27 12.00 -15.29
C PRO A 341 13.61 10.64 -15.62
N THR A 342 13.82 9.61 -14.79
CA THR A 342 13.21 8.28 -15.00
C THR A 342 11.69 8.30 -14.82
N TRP A 343 11.13 9.31 -14.13
CA TRP A 343 9.69 9.45 -13.91
C TRP A 343 8.98 10.08 -15.10
N LYS A 344 9.72 10.73 -16.01
CA LYS A 344 9.19 11.33 -17.25
C LYS A 344 7.95 12.21 -17.00
N LEU A 345 8.00 13.08 -16.00
CA LEU A 345 6.85 13.88 -15.57
C LEU A 345 6.39 14.89 -16.65
N ASP A 346 7.24 15.20 -17.61
CA ASP A 346 6.98 16.03 -18.79
C ASP A 346 6.39 15.26 -19.98
N GLU A 347 6.47 13.92 -19.99
CA GLU A 347 5.83 13.05 -20.97
C GLU A 347 4.44 12.61 -20.49
N ASP A 348 3.43 12.70 -21.36
CA ASP A 348 2.05 12.23 -21.09
C ASP A 348 1.52 12.67 -19.70
N ASN A 349 1.82 13.91 -19.30
CA ASN A 349 1.43 14.47 -18.00
C ASN A 349 1.88 13.61 -16.80
N GLY A 350 3.01 12.90 -16.90
CA GLY A 350 3.54 12.03 -15.86
C GLY A 350 2.70 10.80 -15.56
N LYS A 351 1.80 10.38 -16.47
CA LYS A 351 0.97 9.17 -16.31
C LYS A 351 1.82 7.91 -16.17
N GLY A 352 2.98 7.85 -16.83
CA GLY A 352 3.92 6.73 -16.73
C GLY A 352 4.43 6.48 -15.30
N ALA A 353 4.65 7.53 -14.52
CA ALA A 353 5.07 7.45 -13.12
C ALA A 353 3.91 7.41 -12.11
N SER A 354 2.67 7.29 -12.59
CA SER A 354 1.48 7.26 -11.75
C SER A 354 0.98 5.83 -11.55
N LEU A 355 0.54 5.49 -10.34
CA LEU A 355 -0.31 4.32 -10.15
C LEU A 355 -1.67 4.62 -10.79
N GLN A 356 -2.11 3.77 -11.70
CA GLN A 356 -3.35 3.95 -12.45
C GLN A 356 -4.33 2.85 -12.05
N VAL A 357 -5.51 3.22 -11.56
CA VAL A 357 -6.54 2.28 -11.10
C VAL A 357 -7.80 2.48 -11.95
N ASP A 358 -8.23 1.42 -12.61
CA ASP A 358 -9.40 1.39 -13.49
C ASP A 358 -10.69 1.10 -12.71
N TYR A 359 -10.64 0.11 -11.81
CA TYR A 359 -11.77 -0.15 -10.92
C TYR A 359 -11.34 -0.88 -9.64
N VAL A 360 -12.22 -0.80 -8.63
CA VAL A 360 -12.17 -1.58 -7.40
C VAL A 360 -13.53 -2.23 -7.18
N TRP A 361 -13.60 -3.56 -7.21
CA TRP A 361 -14.83 -4.33 -7.04
C TRP A 361 -14.71 -5.33 -5.89
N VAL A 362 -15.78 -5.46 -5.11
CA VAL A 362 -15.89 -6.46 -4.03
C VAL A 362 -17.19 -7.22 -4.14
N TRP A 363 -17.11 -8.56 -4.17
CA TRP A 363 -18.26 -9.45 -4.12
C TRP A 363 -18.31 -10.24 -2.83
N ALA A 364 -19.53 -10.46 -2.34
CA ALA A 364 -19.81 -11.36 -1.23
C ALA A 364 -19.67 -12.83 -1.65
N LEU A 365 -19.19 -13.69 -0.73
CA LEU A 365 -19.00 -15.13 -0.97
C LEU A 365 -20.26 -15.97 -0.85
#